data_AF-J1Q5P4-F1
#
_entry.id   AF-J1Q5P4-F1
#
_cell.length_a   1.000
_cell.length_b   1.000
_cell.length_c   1.000
_cell.angle_alpha   90.00
_cell.angle_beta   90.00
_cell.angle_gamma   90.00
#
_symmetry.space_group_name_H-M   'P 1'
#
loop_
_entity.id
_entity.type
_entity.pdbx_description
1 polymer ?
#
loop_
_entity_poly.entity_id
_entity_poly.type
_entity_poly.pdbx_seq_one_letter_code
_entity_poly.pdbx_strand_id
1 'polypeptide(L)'
;MTRATPSDNRNQQRQCFSLPQAELQLWPAFLPATAADQLQQVLSQQLAWQRASIRLYGKAVPIPRRQVWMGEPHCQYRYSGTDFLPEPWHPAVKSLALQLSQALQLPFNCVLLNQYADGQDHMGWHADNEPELGVAPQIASVSLGYPRRFDLKHRELGCQLQLMLPHGSLLLMAGECQQYWQHRLPKQAAANTERINLTFRYIASK
;
A
#
# COMPACT_ATOMS: atom_id res chain seq x y z
N MET A 1 -9.93 31.52 25.98
CA MET A 1 -8.94 31.31 24.90
C MET A 1 -9.09 29.87 24.42
N THR A 2 -10.05 29.64 23.53
CA THR A 2 -10.43 28.31 23.05
C THR A 2 -9.55 27.99 21.85
N ARG A 3 -8.70 26.96 21.99
CA ARG A 3 -7.85 26.45 20.91
C ARG A 3 -8.73 25.99 19.74
N ALA A 4 -8.44 26.53 18.56
CA ALA A 4 -9.00 26.03 17.31
C ALA A 4 -8.59 24.55 17.13
N THR A 5 -9.57 23.69 16.97
CA THR A 5 -9.41 22.28 16.59
C THR A 5 -8.87 22.23 15.16
N PRO A 6 -7.81 21.47 14.84
CA PRO A 6 -7.36 21.35 13.46
C PRO A 6 -8.34 20.49 12.65
N SER A 7 -9.03 21.16 11.73
CA SER A 7 -9.79 20.75 10.55
C SER A 7 -10.20 19.27 10.37
N ASP A 8 -11.51 19.10 10.26
CA ASP A 8 -12.23 17.88 9.94
C ASP A 8 -12.12 17.51 8.44
N ASN A 9 -11.07 16.76 8.06
CA ASN A 9 -10.89 16.27 6.68
C ASN A 9 -11.73 15.01 6.35
N ARG A 10 -12.78 14.71 7.12
CA ARG A 10 -13.51 13.43 7.07
C ARG A 10 -14.64 13.35 6.05
N ASN A 11 -14.89 14.40 5.27
CA ASN A 11 -16.10 14.49 4.43
C ASN A 11 -15.85 14.52 2.91
N GLN A 12 -15.00 13.62 2.42
CA GLN A 12 -15.16 13.06 1.06
C GLN A 12 -15.60 11.61 1.21
N GLN A 13 -16.78 11.27 0.67
CA GLN A 13 -17.53 10.06 0.99
C GLN A 13 -16.66 8.79 0.90
N ARG A 14 -16.43 8.18 2.06
CA ARG A 14 -15.87 6.83 2.15
C ARG A 14 -16.75 5.88 1.33
N GLN A 15 -16.13 5.15 0.42
CA GLN A 15 -16.78 4.11 -0.38
C GLN A 15 -16.52 2.76 0.29
N CYS A 16 -17.59 2.00 0.56
CA CYS A 16 -17.50 0.68 1.16
C CYS A 16 -17.89 -0.38 0.12
N PHE A 17 -17.11 -1.45 0.04
CA PHE A 17 -17.36 -2.58 -0.84
C PHE A 17 -17.42 -3.86 0.00
N SER A 18 -18.60 -4.44 0.10
CA SER A 18 -18.81 -5.76 0.71
C SER A 18 -18.68 -6.81 -0.38
N LEU A 19 -17.59 -7.58 -0.32
CA LEU A 19 -17.31 -8.67 -1.24
C LEU A 19 -17.41 -10.01 -0.51
N PRO A 20 -17.56 -11.14 -1.21
CA PRO A 20 -17.36 -12.46 -0.62
C PRO A 20 -16.06 -12.51 0.20
N GLN A 21 -16.14 -12.81 1.50
CA GLN A 21 -15.01 -12.94 2.44
C GLN A 21 -14.09 -11.71 2.58
N ALA A 22 -14.43 -10.57 1.99
CA ALA A 22 -13.55 -9.41 1.95
C ALA A 22 -14.34 -8.10 2.15
N GLU A 23 -13.74 -7.20 2.90
CA GLU A 23 -14.26 -5.86 3.12
C GLU A 23 -13.24 -4.84 2.63
N LEU A 24 -13.66 -3.95 1.74
CA LEU A 24 -12.82 -2.85 1.28
C LEU A 24 -13.45 -1.51 1.62
N GLN A 25 -12.62 -0.58 2.10
CA GLN A 25 -13.01 0.80 2.33
C GLN A 25 -12.04 1.72 1.62
N LEU A 26 -12.55 2.59 0.74
CA LEU A 26 -11.77 3.57 0.00
C LEU A 26 -12.16 4.99 0.43
N TRP A 27 -11.16 5.77 0.82
CA TRP A 27 -11.25 7.22 0.99
C TRP A 27 -10.50 7.88 -0.16
N PRO A 28 -11.21 8.41 -1.19
CA PRO A 28 -10.57 8.96 -2.38
C PRO A 28 -9.64 10.15 -2.12
N ALA A 29 -9.89 10.96 -1.10
CA ALA A 29 -8.97 12.01 -0.65
C ALA A 29 -8.81 11.97 0.87
N PHE A 30 -8.18 10.91 1.36
CA PHE A 30 -7.84 10.79 2.78
C PHE A 30 -6.82 11.84 3.20
N LEU A 31 -5.80 12.06 2.37
CA LEU A 31 -4.84 13.14 2.52
C LEU A 31 -5.33 14.38 1.76
N PRO A 32 -5.27 15.57 2.37
CA PRO A 32 -5.38 16.82 1.62
C PRO A 32 -4.37 16.85 0.48
N ALA A 33 -4.76 17.36 -0.69
CA ALA A 33 -3.91 17.40 -1.88
C ALA A 33 -2.51 17.98 -1.60
N THR A 34 -2.44 19.10 -0.90
CA THR A 34 -1.16 19.74 -0.54
C THR A 34 -0.27 18.88 0.34
N ALA A 35 -0.85 18.13 1.28
CA ALA A 35 -0.11 17.21 2.14
C ALA A 35 0.37 15.98 1.35
N ALA A 36 -0.45 15.48 0.42
CA ALA A 36 -0.11 14.37 -0.44
C ALA A 36 0.99 14.74 -1.47
N ASP A 37 0.96 15.95 -2.03
CA ASP A 37 2.01 16.50 -2.91
C ASP A 37 3.35 16.59 -2.17
N GLN A 38 3.34 17.20 -0.97
CA GLN A 38 4.52 17.32 -0.13
C GLN A 38 5.10 15.96 0.25
N LEU A 39 4.23 15.02 0.67
CA LEU A 39 4.65 13.68 1.01
C LEU A 39 5.25 12.96 -0.20
N GLN A 40 4.62 13.06 -1.38
CA GLN A 40 5.18 12.47 -2.59
C GLN A 40 6.58 13.01 -2.87
N GLN A 41 6.73 14.34 -2.91
CA GLN A 41 8.01 14.98 -3.20
C GLN A 41 9.11 14.53 -2.22
N VAL A 42 8.81 14.53 -0.92
CA VAL A 42 9.74 14.10 0.13
C VAL A 42 10.17 12.64 -0.09
N LEU A 43 9.24 11.73 -0.32
CA LEU A 43 9.57 10.31 -0.46
C LEU A 43 10.30 10.01 -1.77
N SER A 44 9.95 10.67 -2.88
CA SER A 44 10.66 10.49 -4.16
C SER A 44 12.13 10.94 -4.05
N GLN A 45 12.41 11.99 -3.28
CA GLN A 45 13.74 12.60 -3.17
C GLN A 45 14.62 11.98 -2.08
N GLN A 46 14.05 11.57 -0.95
CA GLN A 46 14.82 11.24 0.26
C GLN A 46 14.99 9.74 0.51
N LEU A 47 14.21 8.89 -0.16
CA LEU A 47 14.31 7.44 0.05
C LEU A 47 15.32 6.78 -0.87
N ALA A 48 16.05 5.80 -0.33
CA ALA A 48 16.99 4.97 -1.06
C ALA A 48 16.26 3.87 -1.83
N TRP A 49 15.50 4.24 -2.86
CA TRP A 49 14.70 3.32 -3.66
C TRP A 49 15.51 2.17 -4.28
N GLN A 50 15.16 0.93 -3.93
CA GLN A 50 15.88 -0.26 -4.40
C GLN A 50 15.09 -1.00 -5.48
N ARG A 51 15.79 -1.54 -6.49
CA ARG A 51 15.18 -2.41 -7.51
C ARG A 51 15.64 -3.86 -7.29
N ALA A 52 14.85 -4.62 -6.55
CA ALA A 52 15.13 -6.03 -6.33
C ALA A 52 15.03 -6.85 -7.65
N SER A 53 15.61 -8.04 -7.64
CA SER A 53 15.44 -9.02 -8.72
C SER A 53 14.86 -10.31 -8.17
N ILE A 54 13.93 -10.90 -8.90
CA ILE A 54 13.34 -12.20 -8.59
C ILE A 54 13.89 -13.27 -9.54
N ARG A 55 13.97 -14.52 -9.09
CA ARG A 55 14.34 -15.64 -9.96
C ARG A 55 13.09 -16.17 -10.68
N LEU A 56 13.06 -16.03 -12.00
CA LEU A 56 12.04 -16.61 -12.87
C LEU A 56 12.74 -17.57 -13.83
N TYR A 57 12.34 -18.84 -13.83
CA TYR A 57 12.93 -19.90 -14.67
C TYR A 57 14.47 -19.95 -14.61
N GLY A 58 15.03 -19.79 -13.40
CA GLY A 58 16.48 -19.79 -13.16
C GLY A 58 17.22 -18.48 -13.53
N LYS A 59 16.54 -17.49 -14.12
CA LYS A 59 17.13 -16.19 -14.47
C LYS A 59 16.69 -15.11 -13.47
N ALA A 60 17.62 -14.24 -13.08
CA ALA A 60 17.29 -13.05 -12.30
C ALA A 60 16.62 -12.00 -13.21
N VAL A 61 15.38 -11.65 -12.91
CA VAL A 61 14.60 -10.64 -13.62
C VAL A 61 14.32 -9.49 -12.65
N PRO A 62 14.64 -8.24 -12.99
CA PRO A 62 14.36 -7.10 -12.12
C PRO A 62 12.85 -6.92 -11.98
N ILE A 63 12.39 -6.66 -10.76
CA ILE A 63 10.98 -6.32 -10.57
C ILE A 63 10.67 -4.99 -11.29
N PRO A 64 9.51 -4.86 -11.94
CA PRO A 64 9.12 -3.66 -12.69
C PRO A 64 8.55 -2.59 -11.75
N ARG A 65 9.34 -2.23 -10.73
CA ARG A 65 9.12 -1.14 -9.75
C ARG A 65 10.35 -1.01 -8.84
N ARG A 66 10.45 0.09 -8.10
CA ARG A 66 11.38 0.19 -6.97
C ARG A 66 10.63 0.06 -5.66
N GLN A 67 11.30 -0.37 -4.61
CA GLN A 67 10.69 -0.58 -3.30
C GLN A 67 11.62 -0.23 -2.15
N VAL A 68 11.01 0.09 -1.01
CA VAL A 68 11.68 0.24 0.29
C VAL A 68 10.79 -0.43 1.33
N TRP A 69 11.39 -1.23 2.20
CA TRP A 69 10.71 -1.84 3.34
C TRP A 69 11.12 -1.10 4.60
N MET A 70 10.15 -0.56 5.35
CA MET A 70 10.40 0.13 6.62
C MET A 70 9.53 -0.47 7.72
N GLY A 71 10.01 -0.41 8.96
CA GLY A 71 9.23 -0.92 10.08
C GLY A 71 9.99 -0.94 11.38
N GLU A 72 9.33 -1.49 12.40
CA GLU A 72 10.00 -1.84 13.66
C GLU A 72 11.06 -2.95 13.43
N PRO A 73 12.13 -3.04 14.23
CA PRO A 73 13.24 -3.97 13.99
C PRO A 73 12.84 -5.45 13.89
N HIS A 74 11.76 -5.86 14.53
CA HIS A 74 11.25 -7.24 14.49
C HIS A 74 10.41 -7.54 13.25
N CYS A 75 10.03 -6.54 12.46
CA CYS A 75 9.21 -6.68 11.25
C CYS A 75 10.05 -7.16 10.06
N GLN A 76 10.68 -8.32 10.21
CA GLN A 76 11.40 -9.01 9.14
C GLN A 76 10.40 -9.81 8.32
N TYR A 77 10.56 -9.80 6.99
CA TYR A 77 9.76 -10.67 6.12
C TYR A 77 10.66 -11.41 5.13
N ARG A 78 10.26 -12.63 4.79
CA ARG A 78 10.97 -13.48 3.84
C ARG A 78 10.23 -13.53 2.51
N TYR A 79 10.87 -13.06 1.44
CA TYR A 79 10.29 -13.13 0.09
C TYR A 79 11.25 -13.82 -0.88
N SER A 80 10.75 -14.84 -1.58
CA SER A 80 11.52 -15.67 -2.53
C SER A 80 12.82 -16.27 -1.97
N GLY A 81 12.87 -16.55 -0.65
CA GLY A 81 14.05 -17.11 0.02
C GLY A 81 15.10 -16.08 0.45
N THR A 82 14.81 -14.78 0.31
CA THR A 82 15.65 -13.68 0.80
C THR A 82 14.96 -13.02 1.99
N ASP A 83 15.70 -12.86 3.08
CA ASP A 83 15.24 -12.12 4.26
C ASP A 83 15.40 -10.62 3.99
N PHE A 84 14.31 -9.87 4.13
CA PHE A 84 14.32 -8.41 4.00
C PHE A 84 14.22 -7.80 5.39
N LEU A 85 15.32 -7.15 5.80
CA LEU A 85 15.36 -6.37 7.04
C LEU A 85 14.71 -5.01 6.80
N PRO A 86 13.86 -4.51 7.72
CA PRO A 86 13.27 -3.19 7.61
C PRO A 86 14.35 -2.10 7.75
N GLU A 87 14.31 -1.12 6.86
CA GLU A 87 14.99 0.14 7.07
C GLU A 87 14.32 0.90 8.24
N PRO A 88 15.08 1.70 9.01
CA PRO A 88 14.50 2.59 9.99
C PRO A 88 13.44 3.50 9.36
N TRP A 89 12.39 3.80 10.13
CA TRP A 89 11.33 4.67 9.65
C TRP A 89 11.83 6.04 9.20
N HIS A 90 11.46 6.44 7.99
CA HIS A 90 11.52 7.85 7.62
C HIS A 90 10.48 8.65 8.45
N PRO A 91 10.80 9.85 8.98
CA PRO A 91 9.90 10.60 9.86
C PRO A 91 8.51 10.86 9.27
N ALA A 92 8.43 11.23 7.98
CA ALA A 92 7.16 11.46 7.29
C ALA A 92 6.31 10.18 7.19
N VAL A 93 6.95 9.03 7.00
CA VAL A 93 6.29 7.73 6.89
C VAL A 93 5.80 7.27 8.26
N LYS A 94 6.58 7.47 9.33
CA LYS A 94 6.16 7.18 10.71
C LYS A 94 4.97 8.04 11.12
N SER A 95 4.99 9.32 10.78
CA SER A 95 3.87 10.24 11.05
C SER A 95 2.59 9.76 10.37
N LEU A 96 2.66 9.36 9.10
CA LEU A 96 1.51 8.78 8.39
C LEU A 96 1.04 7.47 9.01
N ALA A 97 1.95 6.59 9.43
CA ALA A 97 1.59 5.33 10.11
C ALA A 97 0.78 5.60 11.39
N LEU A 98 1.17 6.61 12.19
CA LEU A 98 0.46 7.01 13.41
C LEU A 98 -0.91 7.62 13.10
N GLN A 99 -0.99 8.48 12.08
CA GLN A 99 -2.26 9.05 11.62
C GLN A 99 -3.23 7.97 11.15
N LEU A 100 -2.76 7.01 10.35
CA LEU A 100 -3.57 5.88 9.89
C LEU A 100 -4.02 5.01 11.07
N SER A 101 -3.11 4.75 12.01
CA SER A 101 -3.44 3.95 13.19
C SER A 101 -4.55 4.59 14.02
N GLN A 102 -4.48 5.90 14.22
CA GLN A 102 -5.52 6.66 14.92
C GLN A 102 -6.83 6.73 14.12
N ALA A 103 -6.76 6.97 12.81
CA ALA A 103 -7.96 7.12 11.98
C ALA A 103 -8.73 5.81 11.83
N LEU A 104 -8.03 4.68 11.72
CA LEU A 104 -8.60 3.36 11.51
C LEU A 104 -8.81 2.57 12.81
N GLN A 105 -8.23 3.02 13.93
CA GLN A 105 -8.20 2.29 15.20
C GLN A 105 -7.52 0.91 15.06
N LEU A 106 -6.45 0.86 14.27
CA LEU A 106 -5.68 -0.36 13.96
C LEU A 106 -4.19 -0.10 14.16
N PRO A 107 -3.40 -1.05 14.65
CA PRO A 107 -1.96 -0.88 14.74
C PRO A 107 -1.30 -1.09 13.37
N PHE A 108 -0.32 -0.25 13.01
CA PHE A 108 0.58 -0.48 11.89
C PHE A 108 2.03 -0.31 12.34
N ASN A 109 2.88 -1.30 12.05
CA ASN A 109 4.26 -1.34 12.52
C ASN A 109 5.29 -1.63 11.42
N CYS A 110 4.84 -1.77 10.18
CA CYS A 110 5.69 -1.86 9.01
C CYS A 110 4.96 -1.36 7.76
N VAL A 111 5.73 -1.09 6.71
CA VAL A 111 5.23 -0.59 5.44
C VAL A 111 6.13 -1.01 4.29
N LEU A 112 5.50 -1.49 3.21
CA LEU A 112 6.17 -1.67 1.92
C LEU A 112 5.84 -0.49 1.02
N LEU A 113 6.85 0.33 0.74
CA LEU A 113 6.74 1.39 -0.23
C LEU A 113 7.08 0.85 -1.62
N ASN A 114 6.26 1.18 -2.61
CA ASN A 114 6.47 0.83 -4.01
C ASN A 114 6.43 2.10 -4.86
N GLN A 115 7.48 2.35 -5.64
CA GLN A 115 7.58 3.44 -6.62
C GLN A 115 7.45 2.85 -8.02
N TYR A 116 6.44 3.31 -8.73
CA TYR A 116 6.17 3.00 -10.13
C TYR A 116 6.53 4.25 -10.93
N ALA A 117 7.55 4.15 -11.79
CA ALA A 117 8.02 5.31 -12.55
C ALA A 117 6.96 5.80 -13.54
N ASP A 118 6.23 4.88 -14.14
CA ASP A 118 5.19 5.13 -15.13
C ASP A 118 4.20 3.95 -15.24
N GLY A 119 3.45 3.91 -16.34
CA GLY A 119 2.49 2.87 -16.70
C GLY A 119 3.06 1.53 -17.15
N GLN A 120 4.37 1.43 -17.41
CA GLN A 120 5.04 0.16 -17.72
C GLN A 120 5.38 -0.62 -16.45
N ASP A 121 5.67 0.09 -15.38
CA ASP A 121 5.81 -0.47 -14.04
C ASP A 121 4.44 -0.97 -13.55
N HIS A 122 4.44 -2.18 -12.99
CA HIS A 122 3.22 -2.90 -12.67
C HIS A 122 3.45 -3.93 -11.56
N MET A 123 2.36 -4.46 -11.02
CA MET A 123 2.40 -5.59 -10.12
C MET A 123 1.38 -6.61 -10.63
N GLY A 124 1.84 -7.83 -10.89
CA GLY A 124 0.99 -8.92 -11.36
C GLY A 124 -0.04 -9.36 -10.31
N TRP A 125 -0.87 -10.33 -10.66
CA TRP A 125 -1.82 -10.92 -9.71
C TRP A 125 -1.08 -11.55 -8.53
N HIS A 126 -1.38 -11.09 -7.32
CA HIS A 126 -0.82 -11.57 -6.06
C HIS A 126 -1.82 -11.38 -4.92
N ALA A 127 -1.48 -11.85 -3.74
CA ALA A 127 -2.14 -11.51 -2.49
C ALA A 127 -1.06 -11.30 -1.43
N ASP A 128 -1.34 -10.48 -0.43
CA ASP A 128 -0.42 -10.24 0.71
C ASP A 128 -0.67 -11.32 1.76
N ASN A 129 -0.21 -12.54 1.48
CA ASN A 129 -0.47 -13.74 2.28
C ASN A 129 0.80 -14.30 2.97
N GLU A 130 1.76 -13.42 3.26
CA GLU A 130 2.94 -13.75 4.04
C GLU A 130 2.53 -14.27 5.44
N PRO A 131 3.05 -15.42 5.89
CA PRO A 131 2.69 -16.01 7.19
C PRO A 131 2.87 -15.05 8.38
N GLU A 132 3.84 -14.14 8.29
CA GLU A 132 4.17 -13.13 9.30
C GLU A 132 3.03 -12.13 9.55
N LEU A 133 2.09 -11.99 8.59
CA LEU A 133 0.92 -11.12 8.70
C LEU A 133 -0.24 -11.75 9.49
N GLY A 134 -0.14 -13.04 9.81
CA GLY A 134 -1.19 -13.78 10.52
C GLY A 134 -2.44 -14.04 9.67
N VAL A 135 -3.55 -14.34 10.36
CA VAL A 135 -4.84 -14.65 9.72
C VAL A 135 -5.62 -13.36 9.49
N ALA A 136 -6.17 -13.19 8.28
CA ALA A 136 -7.02 -12.05 7.89
C ALA A 136 -6.39 -10.67 8.20
N PRO A 137 -5.18 -10.37 7.67
CA PRO A 137 -4.51 -9.10 7.96
C PRO A 137 -5.30 -7.92 7.42
N GLN A 138 -5.35 -6.85 8.22
CA GLN A 138 -5.91 -5.56 7.80
C GLN A 138 -4.79 -4.70 7.22
N ILE A 139 -4.91 -4.37 5.95
CA ILE A 139 -3.85 -3.72 5.17
C ILE A 139 -4.33 -2.34 4.70
N ALA A 140 -3.58 -1.31 5.07
CA ALA A 140 -3.87 0.07 4.66
C ALA A 140 -2.91 0.50 3.54
N SER A 141 -3.46 0.83 2.38
CA SER A 141 -2.73 1.26 1.18
C SER A 141 -2.98 2.74 0.90
N VAL A 142 -1.94 3.57 0.98
CA VAL A 142 -1.98 4.98 0.60
C VAL A 142 -1.34 5.17 -0.77
N SER A 143 -2.01 5.90 -1.67
CA SER A 143 -1.52 6.18 -3.02
C SER A 143 -1.19 7.66 -3.21
N LEU A 144 -0.02 7.93 -3.78
CA LEU A 144 0.50 9.26 -4.10
C LEU A 144 0.92 9.29 -5.58
N GLY A 145 0.90 10.46 -6.20
CA GLY A 145 1.15 10.63 -7.63
C GLY A 145 0.02 10.15 -8.55
N TYR A 146 0.40 9.62 -9.71
CA TYR A 146 -0.51 9.33 -10.81
C TYR A 146 -1.61 8.31 -10.40
N PRO A 147 -2.91 8.60 -10.64
CA PRO A 147 -4.01 7.67 -10.37
C PRO A 147 -3.91 6.38 -11.17
N ARG A 148 -3.99 5.23 -10.49
CA ARG A 148 -3.88 3.92 -11.16
C ARG A 148 -5.08 3.03 -10.84
N ARG A 149 -5.49 2.27 -11.86
CA ARG A 149 -6.46 1.19 -11.68
C ARG A 149 -5.87 0.09 -10.80
N PHE A 150 -6.65 -0.41 -9.88
CA PHE A 150 -6.36 -1.54 -9.01
C PHE A 150 -7.43 -2.60 -9.23
N ASP A 151 -7.01 -3.75 -9.75
CA ASP A 151 -7.95 -4.84 -10.07
C ASP A 151 -7.92 -5.87 -8.94
N LEU A 152 -9.09 -6.33 -8.50
CA LEU A 152 -9.26 -7.48 -7.63
C LEU A 152 -10.04 -8.57 -8.36
N LYS A 153 -9.68 -9.83 -8.12
CA LYS A 153 -10.44 -10.99 -8.56
C LYS A 153 -10.52 -12.05 -7.46
N HIS A 154 -11.68 -12.66 -7.31
CA HIS A 154 -11.85 -13.81 -6.46
C HIS A 154 -11.16 -15.03 -7.11
N ARG A 155 -10.51 -15.88 -6.31
CA ARG A 155 -9.80 -17.07 -6.79
C ARG A 155 -10.72 -18.09 -7.46
N GLU A 156 -11.90 -18.31 -6.88
CA GLU A 156 -12.83 -19.37 -7.30
C GLU A 156 -14.16 -18.85 -7.89
N LEU A 157 -14.80 -17.85 -7.27
CA LEU A 157 -16.15 -17.41 -7.63
C LEU A 157 -16.26 -16.59 -8.93
N GLY A 158 -15.15 -16.30 -9.60
CA GLY A 158 -15.13 -15.50 -10.84
C GLY A 158 -15.46 -14.01 -10.67
N CYS A 159 -15.82 -13.56 -9.46
CA CYS A 159 -16.10 -12.16 -9.14
C CYS A 159 -14.86 -11.26 -9.32
N GLN A 160 -15.06 -10.02 -9.79
CA GLN A 160 -14.01 -9.04 -9.96
C GLN A 160 -14.47 -7.65 -9.51
N LEU A 161 -13.52 -6.83 -9.06
CA LEU A 161 -13.73 -5.42 -8.73
C LEU A 161 -12.57 -4.61 -9.32
N GLN A 162 -12.88 -3.44 -9.86
CA GLN A 162 -11.87 -2.49 -10.33
C GLN A 162 -12.05 -1.18 -9.59
N LEU A 163 -10.98 -0.69 -8.98
CA LEU A 163 -10.95 0.56 -8.25
C LEU A 163 -9.96 1.52 -8.90
N MET A 164 -10.30 2.80 -8.98
CA MET A 164 -9.30 3.83 -9.25
C MET A 164 -8.73 4.31 -7.92
N LEU A 165 -7.40 4.32 -7.79
CA LEU A 165 -6.71 4.82 -6.60
C LEU A 165 -6.09 6.19 -6.92
N PRO A 166 -6.78 7.30 -6.62
CA PRO A 166 -6.30 8.64 -6.92
C PRO A 166 -5.20 9.10 -5.95
N HIS A 167 -4.60 10.25 -6.26
CA HIS A 167 -3.63 10.91 -5.41
C HIS A 167 -4.20 11.22 -4.01
N GLY A 168 -3.47 10.89 -2.95
CA GLY A 168 -3.90 11.10 -1.56
C GLY A 168 -4.96 10.12 -1.07
N SER A 169 -5.28 9.06 -1.83
CA SER A 169 -6.29 8.09 -1.42
C SER A 169 -5.77 7.07 -0.41
N LEU A 170 -6.68 6.55 0.41
CA LEU A 170 -6.47 5.43 1.32
C LEU A 170 -7.43 4.30 0.97
N LEU A 171 -6.90 3.10 0.76
CA LEU A 171 -7.65 1.86 0.64
C LEU A 171 -7.34 0.96 1.85
N LEU A 172 -8.35 0.60 2.62
CA LEU A 172 -8.27 -0.46 3.62
C LEU A 172 -8.80 -1.77 3.02
N MET A 173 -8.00 -2.83 3.07
CA MET A 173 -8.40 -4.20 2.75
C MET A 173 -8.46 -5.01 4.05
N ALA A 174 -9.61 -5.61 4.33
CA ALA A 174 -9.88 -6.36 5.55
C ALA A 174 -10.66 -7.67 5.27
N GLY A 175 -10.97 -8.42 6.33
CA GLY A 175 -11.53 -9.76 6.24
C GLY A 175 -10.50 -10.77 5.73
N GLU A 176 -10.97 -11.86 5.13
CA GLU A 176 -10.10 -12.89 4.54
C GLU A 176 -9.69 -12.53 3.10
N CYS A 177 -9.62 -11.23 2.79
CA CYS A 177 -9.29 -10.71 1.46
C CYS A 177 -8.01 -11.34 0.89
N GLN A 178 -6.94 -11.41 1.68
CA GLN A 178 -5.65 -11.94 1.20
C GLN A 178 -5.65 -13.46 1.01
N GLN A 179 -6.66 -14.16 1.53
CA GLN A 179 -6.84 -15.60 1.33
C GLN A 179 -7.63 -15.89 0.05
N TYR A 180 -8.75 -15.20 -0.16
CA TYR A 180 -9.70 -15.52 -1.24
C TYR A 180 -9.57 -14.63 -2.48
N TRP A 181 -8.98 -13.45 -2.36
CA TRP A 181 -8.82 -12.50 -3.45
C TRP A 181 -7.36 -12.34 -3.85
N GLN A 182 -7.16 -12.14 -5.14
CA GLN A 182 -5.91 -11.63 -5.68
C GLN A 182 -6.13 -10.21 -6.18
N HIS A 183 -5.10 -9.40 -6.07
CA HIS A 183 -5.10 -8.06 -6.60
C HIS A 183 -3.89 -7.79 -7.48
N ARG A 184 -3.99 -6.75 -8.31
CA ARG A 184 -2.90 -6.31 -9.19
C ARG A 184 -2.97 -4.83 -9.47
N LEU A 185 -1.82 -4.28 -9.85
CA LEU A 185 -1.70 -2.97 -10.47
C LEU A 185 -1.29 -3.20 -11.95
N PRO A 186 -2.23 -3.24 -12.90
CA PRO A 186 -1.95 -3.53 -14.30
C PRO A 186 -1.13 -2.42 -14.96
N LYS A 187 -0.46 -2.76 -16.07
CA LYS A 187 0.13 -1.76 -16.97
C LYS A 187 -0.95 -0.81 -17.49
N GLN A 188 -0.63 0.46 -17.58
CA GLN A 188 -1.57 1.50 -18.01
C GLN A 188 -0.83 2.54 -18.84
N ALA A 189 -0.86 2.42 -20.17
CA ALA A 189 -0.06 3.26 -21.07
C ALA A 189 -0.26 4.78 -20.87
N ALA A 190 -1.43 5.20 -20.42
CA ALA A 190 -1.73 6.60 -20.11
C ALA A 190 -0.99 7.13 -18.86
N ALA A 191 -0.52 6.27 -17.96
CA ALA A 191 0.23 6.68 -16.78
C ALA A 191 1.65 7.10 -17.18
N ASN A 192 1.87 8.40 -17.21
CA ASN A 192 3.10 9.03 -17.70
C ASN A 192 3.92 9.70 -16.59
N THR A 193 3.42 9.73 -15.36
CA THR A 193 4.16 10.22 -14.20
C THR A 193 4.16 9.20 -13.07
N GLU A 194 5.03 9.46 -12.11
CA GLU A 194 5.30 8.58 -10.98
C GLU A 194 4.06 8.34 -10.12
N ARG A 195 3.93 7.11 -9.63
CA ARG A 195 3.06 6.74 -8.50
C ARG A 195 3.90 6.15 -7.38
N ILE A 196 3.69 6.63 -6.15
CA ILE A 196 4.19 6.00 -4.94
C ILE A 196 3.02 5.38 -4.19
N ASN A 197 3.22 4.17 -3.69
CA ASN A 197 2.25 3.44 -2.88
C ASN A 197 2.87 3.00 -1.57
N LEU A 198 2.20 3.27 -0.47
CA LEU A 198 2.60 2.84 0.87
C LEU A 198 1.60 1.79 1.37
N THR A 199 2.03 0.54 1.48
CA THR A 199 1.20 -0.56 2.00
C THR A 199 1.59 -0.85 3.44
N PHE A 200 0.85 -0.29 4.39
CA PHE A 200 1.02 -0.46 5.82
C PHE A 200 0.40 -1.76 6.31
N ARG A 201 1.14 -2.44 7.19
CA ARG A 201 0.79 -3.75 7.73
C ARG A 201 1.12 -3.83 9.22
N TYR A 202 0.64 -4.90 9.85
CA TYR A 202 1.00 -5.26 11.22
C TYR A 202 1.63 -6.65 11.25
N ILE A 203 2.81 -6.77 11.85
CA ILE A 203 3.50 -8.03 12.13
C ILE A 203 3.61 -8.19 13.65
N ALA A 204 3.02 -9.25 14.20
CA ALA A 204 3.10 -9.52 15.63
C ALA A 204 4.55 -9.77 16.05
N SER A 205 4.96 -9.21 17.19
CA SER A 205 6.23 -9.56 17.81
C SER A 205 6.21 -11.03 18.23
N LYS A 206 7.31 -11.75 17.96
CA LYS A 206 7.51 -13.11 18.47
C LYS A 206 7.85 -13.10 19.95
#